data_AF-A0A4Q5V229-F1
#
_entry.id   AF-A0A4Q5V229-F1
#
_cell.length_a   1.000
_cell.length_b   1.000
_cell.length_c   1.000
_cell.angle_alpha   90.00
_cell.angle_beta   90.00
_cell.angle_gamma   90.00
#
_symmetry.space_group_name_H-M   'P 1'
#
loop_
_entity.id
_entity.type
_entity.pdbx_description
1 polymer ?
#
loop_
_entity_poly.entity_id
_entity_poly.type
_entity_poly.pdbx_seq_one_letter_code
_entity_poly.pdbx_strand_id
1 'polypeptide(L)'
;MKAINLKSALAVLCFAALTMVSCKKNNDDILLQAEPVTIEGYWVGKSGTIITPPTAYFSLNIIKGGLLEVLKQDKTVLGKGTWKLDGQTFTAVYKYDGTAIKYNLAAKYDAAKKSLSGSWGDGEVVADNGEFFLDKQ
;
A
#
# COMPACT_ATOMS: atom_id res chain seq x y z
N MET A 1 38.33 -68.55 4.76
CA MET A 1 38.85 -67.36 4.04
C MET A 1 39.86 -66.66 4.94
N LYS A 2 41.03 -66.35 4.37
CA LYS A 2 42.14 -65.49 4.85
C LYS A 2 41.62 -64.13 5.41
N ALA A 3 42.31 -63.32 6.21
CA ALA A 3 43.59 -63.37 6.92
C ALA A 3 43.69 -62.08 7.80
N ILE A 4 44.28 -62.23 8.99
CA ILE A 4 45.35 -61.41 9.61
C ILE A 4 45.16 -59.88 9.78
N ASN A 5 45.25 -59.45 11.05
CA ASN A 5 45.45 -58.08 11.57
C ASN A 5 46.81 -57.48 11.15
N LEU A 6 46.86 -56.17 10.82
CA LEU A 6 48.11 -55.43 10.59
C LEU A 6 48.10 -54.06 11.28
N LYS A 7 49.16 -53.83 12.06
CA LYS A 7 49.53 -52.61 12.76
C LYS A 7 50.02 -51.51 11.79
N SER A 8 50.13 -50.28 12.32
CA SER A 8 50.86 -49.12 11.74
C SER A 8 50.14 -48.43 10.58
N ALA A 9 50.15 -47.11 10.42
CA ALA A 9 51.22 -46.12 10.61
C ALA A 9 50.55 -44.72 10.75
N LEU A 10 51.04 -43.79 11.60
CA LEU A 10 52.03 -42.76 11.24
C LEU A 10 51.48 -41.82 10.14
N ALA A 11 51.51 -40.49 10.17
CA ALA A 11 51.88 -39.40 11.07
C ALA A 11 51.67 -38.11 10.21
N VAL A 12 52.11 -36.96 10.74
CA VAL A 12 52.50 -35.74 10.01
C VAL A 12 51.33 -34.79 9.70
N LEU A 13 51.10 -33.75 10.50
CA LEU A 13 51.79 -32.45 10.56
C LEU A 13 51.53 -31.50 9.36
N CYS A 14 51.22 -30.26 9.76
CA CYS A 14 51.65 -28.98 9.19
C CYS A 14 50.78 -28.24 8.15
N PHE A 15 50.41 -27.00 8.55
CA PHE A 15 50.38 -25.73 7.79
C PHE A 15 49.36 -25.65 6.62
N ALA A 16 48.65 -24.55 6.31
CA ALA A 16 48.79 -23.12 6.54
C ALA A 16 47.36 -22.50 6.40
N ALA A 17 46.93 -21.58 7.26
CA ALA A 17 47.02 -20.12 7.10
C ALA A 17 46.42 -19.54 5.79
N LEU A 18 45.42 -18.67 5.99
CA LEU A 18 45.01 -17.50 5.19
C LEU A 18 44.26 -17.71 3.87
N THR A 19 42.96 -17.41 3.89
CA THR A 19 42.40 -16.42 2.96
C THR A 19 41.41 -15.51 3.68
N MET A 20 41.85 -14.28 3.93
CA MET A 20 40.95 -13.18 4.28
C MET A 20 40.12 -12.86 3.04
N VAL A 21 38.79 -12.99 3.12
CA VAL A 21 37.91 -12.43 2.09
C VAL A 21 37.82 -10.93 2.35
N SER A 22 38.64 -10.20 1.60
CA SER A 22 38.62 -8.75 1.45
C SER A 22 37.34 -8.30 0.74
N CYS A 23 36.27 -8.04 1.48
CA CYS A 23 35.19 -7.19 0.99
C CYS A 23 35.60 -5.72 1.11
N LYS A 24 36.29 -5.22 0.09
CA LYS A 24 36.49 -3.79 -0.12
C LYS A 24 35.61 -3.35 -1.28
N LYS A 25 34.51 -2.67 -0.98
CA LYS A 25 33.95 -1.64 -1.86
C LYS A 25 33.12 -0.67 -1.03
N ASN A 26 33.71 0.49 -0.74
CA ASN A 26 32.93 1.70 -0.54
C ASN A 26 32.21 1.97 -1.86
N ASN A 27 30.89 2.06 -1.80
CA ASN A 27 30.12 2.96 -2.63
C ASN A 27 29.06 3.53 -1.70
N ASP A 28 29.08 4.84 -1.56
CA ASP A 28 28.01 5.63 -0.99
C ASP A 28 26.73 5.33 -1.78
N ASP A 29 25.91 4.44 -1.27
CA ASP A 29 24.47 4.60 -1.38
C ASP A 29 24.00 4.83 0.06
N ILE A 30 24.04 6.10 0.44
CA ILE A 30 23.08 6.63 1.40
C ILE A 30 21.73 6.23 0.79
N LEU A 31 21.20 5.11 1.26
CA LEU A 31 19.79 4.79 1.13
C LEU A 31 19.08 5.95 1.82
N LEU A 32 18.81 7.02 1.08
CA LEU A 32 17.67 7.86 1.31
C LEU A 32 16.54 6.86 1.48
N GLN A 33 16.18 6.57 2.74
CA GLN A 33 14.96 5.87 3.04
C GLN A 33 13.91 6.71 2.32
N ALA A 34 13.43 6.22 1.18
CA ALA A 34 12.29 6.81 0.52
C ALA A 34 11.24 6.87 1.63
N GLU A 35 10.84 8.08 2.03
CA GLU A 35 9.80 8.23 3.03
C GLU A 35 8.65 7.31 2.61
N PRO A 36 8.14 6.46 3.51
CA PRO A 36 7.05 5.57 3.15
C PRO A 36 5.94 6.43 2.57
N VAL A 37 5.61 6.23 1.29
CA VAL A 37 4.55 6.99 0.64
C VAL A 37 3.25 6.63 1.34
N THR A 38 2.74 7.55 2.16
CA THR A 38 1.52 7.37 2.92
C THR A 38 0.32 7.77 2.06
N ILE A 39 -0.75 6.99 2.11
CA ILE A 39 -2.02 7.30 1.40
C ILE A 39 -2.81 8.38 2.15
N GLU A 40 -2.52 8.57 3.44
CA GLU A 40 -3.13 9.58 4.30
C GLU A 40 -2.96 11.00 3.75
N GLY A 41 -4.03 11.80 3.83
CA GLY A 41 -4.04 13.19 3.37
C GLY A 41 -5.38 13.57 2.74
N TYR A 42 -5.37 14.74 2.11
CA TYR A 42 -6.53 15.30 1.42
C TYR A 42 -6.50 14.93 -0.07
N TRP A 43 -7.63 14.48 -0.59
CA TRP A 43 -7.80 13.95 -1.93
C TRP A 43 -8.98 14.62 -2.61
N VAL A 44 -8.79 15.08 -3.84
CA VAL A 44 -9.82 15.82 -4.59
C VAL A 44 -9.89 15.30 -6.01
N GLY A 45 -11.11 15.23 -6.53
CA GLY A 45 -11.34 14.90 -7.91
C GLY A 45 -12.83 14.88 -8.21
N LYS A 46 -13.28 13.86 -8.94
CA LYS A 46 -14.67 13.79 -9.40
C LYS A 46 -15.25 12.39 -9.29
N SER A 47 -16.57 12.35 -9.14
CA SER A 47 -17.38 11.13 -9.26
C SER A 47 -18.44 11.29 -10.35
N GLY A 48 -18.86 10.15 -10.89
CA GLY A 48 -19.90 10.03 -11.90
C GLY A 48 -20.85 8.89 -11.57
N THR A 49 -21.73 8.53 -12.49
CA THR A 49 -22.62 7.36 -12.38
C THR A 49 -22.28 6.36 -13.48
N ILE A 50 -22.92 5.19 -13.47
CA ILE A 50 -22.73 4.19 -14.54
C ILE A 50 -23.07 4.71 -15.95
N ILE A 51 -23.92 5.74 -16.06
CA ILE A 51 -24.33 6.35 -17.34
C ILE A 51 -23.74 7.75 -17.57
N THR A 52 -23.04 8.33 -16.58
CA THR A 52 -22.54 9.70 -16.67
C THR A 52 -21.09 9.75 -16.22
N PRO A 53 -20.17 10.24 -17.06
CA PRO A 53 -18.75 10.27 -16.69
C PRO A 53 -18.51 11.16 -15.46
N PRO A 54 -17.40 10.94 -14.73
CA PRO A 54 -17.11 11.70 -13.52
C PRO A 54 -17.01 13.21 -13.76
N THR A 55 -17.97 13.95 -13.21
CA THR A 55 -18.12 15.40 -13.35
C THR A 55 -18.46 16.11 -12.04
N ALA A 56 -19.09 15.41 -11.10
CA ALA A 56 -19.45 15.95 -9.79
C ALA A 56 -18.20 16.03 -8.89
N TYR A 57 -18.07 17.12 -8.13
CA TYR A 57 -16.98 17.27 -7.17
C TYR A 57 -17.03 16.14 -6.13
N PHE A 58 -15.87 15.54 -5.86
CA PHE A 58 -15.73 14.53 -4.82
C PHE A 58 -14.39 14.72 -4.10
N SER A 59 -14.41 14.63 -2.78
CA SER A 59 -13.19 14.77 -1.99
C SER A 59 -13.23 13.97 -0.69
N LEU A 60 -12.05 13.52 -0.29
CA LEU A 60 -11.83 12.68 0.88
C LEU A 60 -10.69 13.24 1.74
N ASN A 61 -10.81 13.08 3.04
CA ASN A 61 -9.69 13.13 3.97
C ASN A 61 -9.41 11.71 4.47
N ILE A 62 -8.29 11.13 4.01
CA ILE A 62 -7.84 9.81 4.42
C ILE A 62 -6.96 10.00 5.67
N ILE A 63 -7.47 9.56 6.82
CA ILE A 63 -6.85 9.80 8.12
C ILE A 63 -6.18 8.52 8.61
N LYS A 64 -5.03 8.68 9.28
CA LYS A 64 -4.30 7.58 9.92
C LYS A 64 -5.22 6.79 10.86
N GLY A 65 -5.00 5.48 10.94
CA GLY A 65 -5.80 4.59 11.79
C GLY A 65 -7.10 4.12 11.14
N GLY A 66 -7.22 4.26 9.81
CA GLY A 66 -8.34 3.70 9.05
C GLY A 66 -9.60 4.56 9.07
N LEU A 67 -9.52 5.84 9.43
CA LEU A 67 -10.65 6.77 9.43
C LEU A 67 -10.73 7.55 8.11
N LEU A 68 -11.95 7.77 7.62
CA LEU A 68 -12.22 8.50 6.38
C LEU A 68 -13.24 9.60 6.65
N GLU A 69 -13.05 10.77 6.04
CA GLU A 69 -14.08 11.80 5.95
C GLU A 69 -14.37 12.13 4.48
N VAL A 70 -15.64 12.32 4.17
CA VAL A 70 -16.08 12.90 2.89
C VAL A 70 -16.31 14.37 3.10
N LEU A 71 -15.77 15.22 2.22
CA LEU A 71 -15.76 16.66 2.41
C LEU A 71 -16.50 17.40 1.30
N LYS A 72 -17.07 18.55 1.65
CA LYS A 72 -17.43 19.61 0.70
C LYS A 72 -16.18 20.28 0.14
N GLN A 73 -16.36 21.08 -0.91
CA GLN A 73 -15.29 21.90 -1.50
C GLN A 73 -14.65 22.89 -0.50
N ASP A 74 -15.42 23.37 0.49
CA ASP A 74 -14.94 24.23 1.58
C ASP A 74 -14.29 23.45 2.75
N LYS A 75 -14.09 22.13 2.58
CA LYS A 75 -13.58 21.18 3.57
C LYS A 75 -14.49 20.92 4.77
N THR A 76 -15.76 21.34 4.73
CA THR A 76 -16.74 20.91 5.72
C THR A 76 -16.97 19.40 5.59
N VAL A 77 -16.99 18.69 6.73
CA VAL A 77 -17.29 17.25 6.76
C VAL A 77 -18.75 17.00 6.42
N LEU A 78 -18.98 16.12 5.45
CA LEU A 78 -20.31 15.66 5.02
C LEU A 78 -20.65 14.27 5.52
N GLY A 79 -19.63 13.47 5.82
CA GLY A 79 -19.79 12.07 6.16
C GLY A 79 -18.49 11.48 6.65
N LYS A 80 -18.61 10.33 7.31
CA LYS A 80 -17.48 9.63 7.92
C LYS A 80 -17.55 8.15 7.61
N GLY A 81 -16.39 7.50 7.67
CA GLY A 81 -16.26 6.11 7.35
C GLY A 81 -14.93 5.54 7.79
N THR A 82 -14.66 4.35 7.27
CA THR A 82 -13.39 3.66 7.44
C THR A 82 -12.79 3.28 6.11
N TRP A 83 -11.46 3.15 6.06
CA TRP A 83 -10.74 2.71 4.87
C TRP A 83 -9.70 1.65 5.20
N LYS A 84 -9.31 0.90 4.17
CA LYS A 84 -8.18 -0.03 4.17
C LYS A 84 -7.41 0.11 2.87
N LEU A 85 -6.09 -0.05 2.94
CA LEU A 85 -5.24 -0.25 1.77
C LEU A 85 -4.56 -1.61 1.89
N ASP A 86 -4.79 -2.47 0.91
CA ASP A 86 -4.16 -3.80 0.79
C ASP A 86 -3.33 -3.84 -0.49
N GLY A 87 -2.01 -3.63 -0.34
CA GLY A 87 -1.13 -3.37 -1.48
C GLY A 87 -1.55 -2.09 -2.23
N GLN A 88 -2.06 -2.26 -3.46
CA GLN A 88 -2.58 -1.15 -4.29
C GLN A 88 -4.11 -1.06 -4.24
N THR A 89 -4.80 -1.93 -3.52
CA THR A 89 -6.25 -1.95 -3.46
C THR A 89 -6.74 -1.12 -2.29
N PHE A 90 -7.34 0.02 -2.58
CA PHE A 90 -8.02 0.87 -1.62
C PHE A 90 -9.49 0.49 -1.54
N THR A 91 -9.99 0.25 -0.32
CA THR A 91 -11.41 0.09 -0.06
C THR A 91 -11.86 1.02 1.05
N ALA A 92 -13.10 1.49 0.97
CA ALA A 92 -13.70 2.27 2.03
C ALA A 92 -15.20 2.01 2.14
N VAL A 93 -15.74 2.23 3.34
CA VAL A 93 -17.18 2.28 3.62
C VAL A 93 -17.44 3.54 4.41
N TYR A 94 -18.41 4.34 3.99
CA TYR A 94 -18.76 5.59 4.65
C TYR A 94 -20.26 5.85 4.62
N LYS A 95 -20.68 6.85 5.39
CA LYS A 95 -22.06 7.32 5.47
C LYS A 95 -22.09 8.83 5.54
N TYR A 96 -23.00 9.46 4.81
CA TYR A 96 -23.27 10.88 4.96
C TYR A 96 -23.99 11.16 6.30
N ASP A 97 -23.72 12.34 6.86
CA ASP A 97 -24.37 12.81 8.08
C ASP A 97 -25.88 12.98 7.84
N GLY A 98 -26.68 12.59 8.84
CA GLY A 98 -28.14 12.65 8.73
C GLY A 98 -28.79 11.57 7.87
N THR A 99 -28.02 10.64 7.28
CA THR A 99 -28.57 9.52 6.49
C THR A 99 -28.34 8.16 7.17
N ALA A 100 -29.12 7.16 6.78
CA ALA A 100 -28.91 5.76 7.13
C ALA A 100 -28.18 4.96 6.03
N ILE A 101 -28.04 5.53 4.82
CA ILE A 101 -27.51 4.85 3.65
C ILE A 101 -25.98 4.89 3.70
N LYS A 102 -25.37 3.71 3.69
CA LYS A 102 -23.92 3.54 3.54
C LYS A 102 -23.55 3.46 2.07
N TYR A 103 -22.31 3.84 1.79
CA TYR A 103 -21.68 3.77 0.50
C TYR A 103 -20.33 3.10 0.64
N ASN A 104 -19.86 2.48 -0.43
CA ASN A 104 -18.54 1.87 -0.49
C ASN A 104 -17.73 2.41 -1.68
N LEU A 105 -16.41 2.34 -1.55
CA LEU A 105 -15.43 2.64 -2.59
C LEU A 105 -14.53 1.43 -2.78
N ALA A 106 -14.23 1.11 -4.03
CA ALA A 106 -13.19 0.15 -4.41
C ALA A 106 -12.33 0.76 -5.50
N ALA A 107 -11.05 0.99 -5.22
CA ALA A 107 -10.15 1.69 -6.13
C ALA A 107 -8.73 1.14 -6.13
N LYS A 108 -8.01 1.46 -7.20
CA LYS A 108 -6.58 1.25 -7.30
C LYS A 108 -5.85 2.52 -6.86
N TYR A 109 -4.87 2.36 -5.97
CA TYR A 109 -3.91 3.37 -5.58
C TYR A 109 -2.67 3.30 -6.47
N ASP A 110 -2.38 4.39 -7.19
CA ASP A 110 -1.13 4.60 -7.92
C ASP A 110 -0.21 5.50 -7.09
N ALA A 111 0.76 4.89 -6.41
CA ALA A 111 1.68 5.61 -5.53
C ALA A 111 2.59 6.59 -6.29
N ALA A 112 2.93 6.29 -7.55
CA ALA A 112 3.80 7.15 -8.35
C ALA A 112 3.07 8.43 -8.78
N LYS A 113 1.78 8.30 -9.12
CA LYS A 113 0.93 9.45 -9.51
C LYS A 113 0.23 10.12 -8.33
N LYS A 114 0.26 9.49 -7.16
CA LYS A 114 -0.54 9.89 -5.99
C LYS A 114 -2.02 10.04 -6.37
N SER A 115 -2.54 9.04 -7.07
CA SER A 115 -3.92 9.02 -7.54
C SER A 115 -4.68 7.78 -7.08
N LEU A 116 -5.99 7.94 -6.92
CA LEU A 116 -6.96 6.88 -6.69
C LEU A 116 -7.95 6.87 -7.85
N SER A 117 -8.23 5.71 -8.42
CA SER A 117 -9.26 5.57 -9.45
C SER A 117 -9.99 4.26 -9.27
N GLY A 118 -11.31 4.30 -9.34
CA GLY A 118 -12.14 3.14 -9.06
C GLY A 118 -13.62 3.43 -9.11
N SER A 119 -14.39 2.62 -8.41
CA SER A 119 -15.83 2.65 -8.42
C SER A 119 -16.41 2.91 -7.04
N TRP A 120 -17.63 3.42 -7.01
CA TRP A 120 -18.43 3.56 -5.81
C TRP A 120 -19.76 2.80 -5.94
N GLY A 121 -20.37 2.45 -4.81
CA GLY A 121 -21.65 1.76 -4.79
C GLY A 121 -22.43 1.98 -3.50
N ASP A 122 -23.69 1.58 -3.52
CA ASP A 122 -24.55 1.59 -2.34
C ASP A 122 -24.26 0.39 -1.44
N GLY A 123 -24.47 0.56 -0.13
CA GLY A 123 -24.14 -0.46 0.85
C GLY A 123 -22.62 -0.59 1.08
N GLU A 124 -22.19 -1.76 1.53
CA GLU A 124 -20.83 -1.94 2.08
C GLU A 124 -19.92 -2.82 1.23
N VAL A 125 -20.43 -3.41 0.14
CA VAL A 125 -19.78 -4.55 -0.52
C VAL A 125 -19.48 -4.31 -2.00
N VAL A 126 -20.49 -3.93 -2.78
CA VAL A 126 -20.39 -3.86 -4.25
C VAL A 126 -20.28 -2.41 -4.69
N ALA A 127 -19.23 -2.11 -5.45
CA ALA A 127 -18.93 -0.79 -6.00
C ALA A 127 -19.25 -0.74 -7.50
N ASP A 128 -20.53 -0.64 -7.87
CA ASP A 128 -21.00 -0.75 -9.25
C ASP A 128 -21.95 0.38 -9.72
N ASN A 129 -22.16 1.42 -8.89
CA ASN A 129 -23.06 2.52 -9.22
C ASN A 129 -22.42 3.64 -10.04
N GLY A 130 -21.08 3.69 -10.10
CA GLY A 130 -20.35 4.65 -10.91
C GLY A 130 -18.86 4.67 -10.61
N GLU A 131 -18.17 5.58 -11.28
CA GLU A 131 -16.71 5.72 -11.20
C GLU A 131 -16.31 7.00 -10.47
N PHE A 132 -15.08 7.00 -9.93
CA PHE A 132 -14.45 8.18 -9.37
C PHE A 132 -12.94 8.19 -9.65
N PHE A 133 -12.38 9.40 -9.65
CA PHE A 133 -10.94 9.61 -9.63
C PHE A 133 -10.60 10.71 -8.63
N LEU A 134 -9.49 10.55 -7.92
CA LEU A 134 -8.99 11.52 -6.95
C LEU A 134 -7.48 11.64 -7.08
N ASP A 135 -6.98 12.87 -6.97
CA ASP A 135 -5.56 13.17 -6.86
C ASP A 135 -5.26 13.73 -5.47
N LYS A 136 -4.14 13.30 -4.89
CA LYS A 136 -3.67 13.82 -3.60
C LYS A 136 -3.27 15.28 -3.75
N GLN A 137 -3.72 16.12 -2.83
CA GLN A 137 -3.40 17.55 -2.78
C GLN A 137 -2.08 17.84 -2.05
#